data_AF-A0A931AJY3-F1
#
_entry.id   AF-A0A931AJY3-F1
#
_cell.length_a   1.000
_cell.length_b   1.000
_cell.length_c   1.000
_cell.angle_alpha   90.00
_cell.angle_beta   90.00
_cell.angle_gamma   90.00
#
_symmetry.space_group_name_H-M   'P 1'
#
loop_
_entity.id
_entity.type
_entity.pdbx_description
1 polymer ?
#
loop_
_entity_poly.entity_id
_entity_poly.type
_entity_poly.pdbx_seq_one_letter_code
_entity_poly.pdbx_strand_id
1 'polypeptide(L)'
;MRAWLVVGWLCLVPILQACGTGADRAADARTVYCLGGGQRAALAEAAVALQLAMAGTARDQVTVSGRELTLEDWRKERAPAFDRACSALAAASKDGPAPAPSSGLDALLAVLLPVALGAGLTLVTAEWRSARDLGRLRADGVRTAAHAFVEAARDYAGAWVGLKYGDASPRDDLLGRLRGELDGQLRRVEVVRRGWRAVGRLRATLDSGPLGASLSEGWQDASPARAERERRLEAVLAEFDADCERVAHGLERPGRRHPELRAATPDGEGSAG
;
A
#
# COMPACT_ATOMS: atom_id res chain seq x y z
N MET A 1 -17.12 -0.28 -2.34
CA MET A 1 -15.87 0.46 -2.66
C MET A 1 -15.58 0.57 -4.18
N ARG A 2 -16.61 0.66 -5.05
CA ARG A 2 -16.43 0.95 -6.50
C ARG A 2 -16.91 2.37 -6.90
N ALA A 3 -17.67 3.03 -6.04
CA ALA A 3 -18.22 4.37 -6.30
C ALA A 3 -17.17 5.50 -6.26
N TRP A 4 -16.09 5.34 -5.48
CA TRP A 4 -15.05 6.37 -5.33
C TRP A 4 -14.08 6.47 -6.52
N LEU A 5 -13.97 5.42 -7.35
CA LEU A 5 -13.09 5.44 -8.53
C LEU A 5 -13.70 6.18 -9.73
N VAL A 6 -15.04 6.31 -9.80
CA VAL A 6 -15.70 6.95 -10.95
C VAL A 6 -15.72 8.48 -10.80
N VAL A 7 -15.88 8.98 -9.57
CA VAL A 7 -15.93 10.43 -9.32
C VAL A 7 -14.54 11.07 -9.50
N GLY A 8 -13.45 10.38 -9.12
CA GLY A 8 -12.09 10.88 -9.32
C GLY A 8 -11.63 10.92 -10.78
N TRP A 9 -12.09 9.98 -11.61
CA TRP A 9 -11.65 9.89 -13.01
C TRP A 9 -12.34 10.93 -13.92
N LEU A 10 -13.61 11.27 -13.63
CA LEU A 10 -14.36 12.23 -14.42
C LEU A 10 -13.91 13.70 -14.25
N CYS A 11 -13.22 14.05 -13.16
CA CYS A 11 -12.70 15.41 -12.97
C CYS A 11 -11.26 15.61 -13.47
N LEU A 12 -10.48 14.55 -13.70
CA LEU A 12 -9.05 14.65 -14.03
C LEU A 12 -8.75 14.71 -15.54
N VAL A 13 -9.64 14.21 -16.39
CA VAL A 13 -9.43 14.17 -17.85
C VAL A 13 -9.57 15.54 -18.54
N PRO A 14 -10.50 16.45 -18.19
CA PRO A 14 -10.65 17.70 -18.94
C PRO A 14 -9.57 18.76 -18.63
N ILE A 15 -8.81 18.63 -17.54
CA ILE A 15 -7.79 19.63 -17.15
C ILE A 15 -6.52 19.49 -18.00
N LEU A 16 -6.24 18.32 -18.56
CA LEU A 16 -5.01 18.06 -19.32
C LEU A 16 -5.01 18.61 -20.76
N GLN A 17 -6.17 18.96 -21.33
CA GLN A 17 -6.26 19.40 -22.74
C GLN A 17 -6.17 20.92 -22.97
N ALA A 18 -6.13 21.74 -21.91
CA ALA A 18 -6.17 23.21 -22.05
C ALA A 18 -4.80 23.93 -22.10
N CYS A 19 -3.66 23.24 -21.94
CA CYS A 19 -2.35 23.88 -21.72
C CYS A 19 -1.43 24.03 -22.97
N GLY A 20 -1.91 23.77 -24.18
CA GLY A 20 -1.03 23.54 -25.34
C GLY A 20 -0.32 24.76 -25.96
N THR A 21 -0.83 25.99 -25.83
CA THR A 21 -0.32 27.12 -26.65
C THR A 21 0.24 28.30 -25.84
N GLY A 22 0.01 28.34 -24.53
CA GLY A 22 0.57 29.37 -23.64
C GLY A 22 1.96 29.04 -23.08
N ALA A 23 2.34 27.76 -23.09
CA ALA A 23 3.59 27.28 -22.49
C ALA A 23 4.84 27.80 -23.22
N ASP A 24 4.79 27.87 -24.56
CA ASP A 24 5.94 28.26 -25.38
C ASP A 24 6.31 29.75 -25.18
N ARG A 25 5.31 30.66 -25.18
CA ARG A 25 5.56 32.09 -24.93
C ARG A 25 6.06 32.36 -23.51
N ALA A 26 5.56 31.61 -22.52
CA ALA A 26 6.01 31.74 -21.13
C ALA A 26 7.44 31.21 -20.94
N ALA A 27 7.83 30.16 -21.68
CA ALA A 27 9.19 29.63 -21.67
C ALA A 27 10.20 30.62 -22.29
N ASP A 28 9.81 31.29 -23.38
CA ASP A 28 10.65 32.30 -24.04
C ASP A 28 10.87 33.53 -23.14
N ALA A 29 9.80 34.08 -22.55
CA ALA A 29 9.90 35.22 -21.63
C ALA A 29 10.78 34.92 -20.41
N ARG A 30 10.65 33.70 -19.85
CA ARG A 30 11.47 33.24 -18.72
C ARG A 30 12.94 33.12 -19.09
N THR A 31 13.23 32.62 -20.29
CA THR A 31 14.60 32.54 -20.80
C THR A 31 15.24 33.93 -20.89
N VAL A 32 14.52 34.90 -21.47
CA VAL A 32 15.00 36.28 -21.61
C VAL A 32 15.26 36.91 -20.23
N TYR A 33 14.38 36.67 -19.25
CA TYR A 33 14.58 37.14 -17.88
C TYR A 33 15.87 36.58 -17.25
N CYS A 34 16.07 35.26 -17.31
CA CYS A 34 17.23 34.61 -16.70
C CYS A 34 18.56 34.95 -17.39
N LEU A 35 18.56 35.26 -18.69
CA LEU A 35 19.77 35.70 -19.41
C LEU A 35 20.00 37.21 -19.37
N GLY A 36 19.05 37.99 -18.83
CA GLY A 36 19.16 39.45 -18.70
C GLY A 36 20.32 39.86 -17.79
N GLY A 37 21.05 40.92 -18.16
CA GLY A 37 22.33 41.29 -17.53
C GLY A 37 22.31 41.41 -16.00
N GLY A 38 21.19 41.83 -15.40
CA GLY A 38 21.04 41.92 -13.94
C GLY A 38 20.82 40.58 -13.22
N GLN A 39 20.40 39.53 -13.92
CA GLN A 39 20.02 38.23 -13.34
C GLN A 39 21.10 37.14 -13.52
N ARG A 40 22.10 37.38 -14.37
CA ARG A 40 23.14 36.39 -14.73
C ARG A 40 23.92 35.87 -13.52
N ALA A 41 24.34 36.77 -12.63
CA ALA A 41 25.07 36.40 -11.42
C ALA A 41 24.21 35.55 -10.47
N ALA A 42 22.95 35.95 -10.26
CA ALA A 42 22.00 35.22 -9.42
C ALA A 42 21.64 33.85 -10.03
N LEU A 43 21.60 33.73 -11.36
CA LEU A 43 21.39 32.46 -12.05
C LEU A 43 22.56 31.49 -11.84
N ALA A 44 23.80 31.98 -11.94
CA ALA A 44 24.99 31.18 -11.67
C ALA A 44 25.02 30.72 -10.21
N GLU A 45 24.69 31.60 -9.25
CA GLU A 45 24.58 31.25 -7.83
C GLU A 45 23.50 30.20 -7.56
N ALA A 46 22.32 30.34 -8.18
CA ALA A 46 21.25 29.35 -8.07
C ALA A 46 21.67 27.98 -8.64
N ALA A 47 22.41 27.96 -9.75
CA ALA A 47 22.94 26.73 -10.33
C ALA A 47 23.93 26.03 -9.39
N VAL A 48 24.78 26.80 -8.70
CA VAL A 48 25.73 26.28 -7.70
C VAL A 48 25.00 25.77 -6.46
N ALA A 49 24.03 26.53 -5.93
CA ALA A 49 23.26 26.14 -4.76
C ALA A 49 22.47 24.83 -4.96
N LEU A 50 21.95 24.61 -6.17
CA LEU A 50 21.26 23.38 -6.57
C LEU A 50 22.22 22.25 -6.98
N GLN A 51 23.53 22.45 -6.90
CA GLN A 51 24.56 21.50 -7.31
C GLN A 51 24.44 21.07 -8.78
N LEU A 52 23.92 21.95 -9.63
CA LEU A 52 23.76 21.71 -11.07
C LEU A 52 25.02 22.10 -11.85
N ALA A 53 25.85 22.99 -11.29
CA ALA A 53 27.15 23.38 -11.80
C ALA A 53 28.06 23.88 -10.65
N MET A 54 29.35 24.09 -10.95
CA MET A 54 30.28 24.77 -10.05
C MET A 54 30.44 26.25 -10.44
N ALA A 55 30.91 27.09 -9.52
CA ALA A 55 31.17 28.49 -9.80
C ALA A 55 32.31 28.63 -10.82
N GLY A 56 32.10 29.43 -11.86
CA GLY A 56 33.14 29.82 -12.81
C GLY A 56 34.09 30.88 -12.23
N THR A 57 35.09 31.26 -13.02
CA THR A 57 36.03 32.35 -12.74
C THR A 57 35.34 33.71 -12.79
N ALA A 58 34.34 33.87 -13.67
CA ALA A 58 33.48 35.04 -13.74
C ALA A 58 32.11 34.78 -13.09
N ARG A 59 31.48 35.85 -12.57
CA ARG A 59 30.18 35.75 -11.88
C ARG A 59 29.03 35.31 -12.77
N ASP A 60 29.17 35.40 -14.09
CA ASP A 60 28.18 34.98 -15.08
C ASP A 60 28.61 33.71 -15.84
N GLN A 61 29.52 32.93 -15.25
CA GLN A 61 30.01 31.68 -15.81
C GLN A 61 29.85 30.54 -14.81
N VAL A 62 29.68 29.34 -15.35
CA VAL A 62 29.57 28.12 -14.57
C VAL A 62 30.53 27.08 -15.10
N THR A 63 31.10 26.27 -14.20
CA THR A 63 31.96 25.16 -14.58
C THR A 63 31.17 23.86 -14.50
N VAL A 64 31.10 23.14 -15.63
CA VAL A 64 30.44 21.83 -15.74
C VAL A 64 31.43 20.85 -16.31
N SER A 65 31.65 19.73 -15.61
CA SER A 65 32.62 18.70 -16.04
C SER A 65 34.03 19.26 -16.28
N GLY A 66 34.46 20.23 -15.46
CA GLY A 66 35.78 20.85 -15.56
C GLY A 66 35.94 21.84 -16.72
N ARG A 67 34.89 22.09 -17.50
CA ARG A 67 34.87 23.12 -18.55
C ARG A 67 34.08 24.33 -18.08
N GLU A 68 34.66 25.50 -18.27
CA GLU A 68 34.00 26.77 -18.01
C GLU A 68 33.10 27.13 -19.19
N LEU A 69 31.84 27.45 -18.89
CA LEU A 69 30.81 27.75 -19.86
C LEU A 69 30.14 29.09 -19.50
N THR A 70 29.83 29.87 -20.53
CA THR A 70 28.88 30.98 -20.40
C THR A 70 27.48 30.43 -20.11
N LEU A 71 26.58 31.23 -19.55
CA LEU A 71 25.20 30.80 -19.29
C LEU A 71 24.45 30.40 -20.59
N GLU A 72 24.77 31.03 -21.72
CA GLU A 72 24.23 30.68 -23.04
C GLU A 72 24.71 29.32 -23.51
N ASP A 73 26.02 29.05 -23.38
CA ASP A 73 26.60 27.78 -23.78
C ASP A 73 26.15 26.66 -22.85
N TRP A 74 26.05 26.95 -21.54
CA TRP A 74 25.49 26.04 -20.56
C TRP A 74 24.03 25.70 -20.87
N ARG A 75 23.20 26.66 -21.29
CA ARG A 75 21.83 26.40 -21.73
C ARG A 75 21.79 25.47 -22.94
N LYS A 76 22.64 25.70 -23.95
CA LYS A 76 22.69 24.87 -25.17
C LYS A 76 23.13 23.44 -24.85
N GLU A 77 24.16 23.29 -24.01
CA GLU A 77 24.70 21.97 -23.67
C GLU A 77 23.87 21.22 -22.62
N ARG A 78 23.18 21.93 -21.71
CA ARG A 78 22.50 21.39 -20.53
C ARG A 78 21.14 22.05 -20.25
N ALA A 79 20.28 22.17 -21.25
CA ALA A 79 18.97 22.83 -21.14
C ALA A 79 18.14 22.45 -19.89
N PRO A 80 17.98 21.15 -19.50
CA PRO A 80 17.17 20.78 -18.34
C PRO A 80 17.76 21.22 -16.98
N ALA A 81 19.07 21.44 -16.90
CA ALA A 81 19.72 21.96 -15.70
C ALA A 81 19.59 23.48 -15.64
N PHE A 82 19.77 24.14 -16.78
CA PHE A 82 19.52 25.57 -16.94
C PHE A 82 18.07 25.93 -16.56
N ASP A 83 17.08 25.20 -17.07
CA ASP A 83 15.66 25.46 -16.79
C ASP A 83 15.30 25.28 -15.31
N ARG A 84 15.95 24.33 -14.62
CA ARG A 84 15.79 24.14 -13.18
C ARG A 84 16.38 25.29 -12.37
N ALA A 85 17.59 25.74 -12.70
CA ALA A 85 18.19 26.90 -12.03
C ALA A 85 17.39 28.19 -12.30
N CYS A 86 16.96 28.40 -13.54
CA CYS A 86 16.16 29.55 -13.94
C CYS A 86 14.77 29.56 -13.28
N SER A 87 14.13 28.39 -13.11
CA SER A 87 12.86 28.32 -12.37
C SER A 87 13.02 28.58 -10.88
N ALA A 88 14.10 28.11 -10.25
CA ALA A 88 14.42 28.41 -8.86
C ALA A 88 14.71 29.91 -8.66
N LEU A 89 15.48 30.53 -9.56
CA LEU A 89 15.75 31.97 -9.53
C LEU A 89 14.45 32.79 -9.69
N ALA A 90 13.62 32.44 -10.66
CA ALA A 90 12.34 33.10 -10.88
C ALA A 90 11.39 32.95 -9.68
N ALA A 91 11.42 31.82 -8.97
CA ALA A 91 10.64 31.62 -7.75
C ALA A 91 11.18 32.42 -6.55
N ALA A 92 12.49 32.63 -6.48
CA ALA A 92 13.13 33.42 -5.42
C ALA A 92 13.03 34.93 -5.65
N SER A 93 12.91 35.36 -6.90
CA SER A 93 12.80 36.77 -7.28
C SER A 93 11.37 37.27 -7.08
N LYS A 94 11.15 38.23 -6.17
CA LYS A 94 9.87 38.95 -6.07
C LYS A 94 9.58 39.79 -7.33
N ASP A 95 10.61 40.07 -8.14
CA ASP A 95 10.57 40.86 -9.37
C ASP A 95 10.60 40.01 -10.66
N GLY A 96 10.23 38.72 -10.58
CA GLY A 96 10.03 37.91 -11.78
C GLY A 96 9.06 38.59 -12.76
N PRO A 97 9.16 38.32 -14.08
CA PRO A 97 8.27 38.94 -15.06
C PRO A 97 6.84 38.73 -14.60
N ALA A 98 6.17 39.83 -14.25
CA ALA A 98 4.79 39.78 -13.79
C ALA A 98 4.02 38.96 -14.82
N PRO A 99 3.32 37.88 -14.42
CA PRO A 99 2.47 37.17 -15.36
C PRO A 99 1.58 38.25 -16.01
N ALA A 100 1.60 38.33 -17.35
CA ALA A 100 0.76 39.26 -18.10
C ALA A 100 -0.64 39.25 -17.48
N PRO A 101 -1.29 40.42 -17.25
CA PRO A 101 -2.43 40.58 -16.36
C PRO A 101 -3.43 39.46 -16.63
N SER A 102 -3.31 38.42 -15.82
CA SER A 102 -4.11 37.25 -15.99
C SER A 102 -5.46 37.66 -15.45
N SER A 103 -6.51 37.26 -16.15
CA SER A 103 -7.87 37.51 -15.70
C SER A 103 -7.95 37.16 -14.20
N GLY A 104 -8.63 37.96 -13.35
CA GLY A 104 -8.55 37.79 -11.88
C GLY A 104 -8.83 36.37 -11.37
N LEU A 105 -9.45 35.53 -12.20
CA LEU A 105 -9.61 34.09 -12.03
C LEU A 105 -8.29 33.28 -12.01
N ASP A 106 -7.32 33.60 -12.87
CA ASP A 106 -6.06 32.85 -12.99
C ASP A 106 -5.14 33.06 -11.78
N ALA A 107 -5.08 34.29 -11.26
CA ALA A 107 -4.35 34.60 -10.02
C ALA A 107 -4.99 33.91 -8.80
N LEU A 108 -6.33 33.84 -8.76
CA LEU A 108 -7.06 33.12 -7.72
C LEU A 108 -6.85 31.60 -7.82
N LEU A 109 -6.85 31.04 -9.04
CA LEU A 109 -6.55 29.63 -9.30
C LEU A 109 -5.12 29.25 -8.90
N ALA A 110 -4.14 30.11 -9.16
CA ALA A 110 -2.74 29.88 -8.78
C ALA A 110 -2.54 29.74 -7.25
N VAL A 111 -3.39 30.40 -6.45
CA VAL A 111 -3.35 30.30 -4.98
C VAL A 111 -4.23 29.15 -4.46
N LEU A 112 -5.41 28.95 -5.05
CA LEU A 112 -6.34 27.91 -4.60
C LEU A 112 -5.86 26.49 -4.94
N LEU A 113 -5.16 26.31 -6.06
CA LEU A 113 -4.76 24.97 -6.51
C LEU A 113 -3.76 24.31 -5.53
N PRO A 114 -2.68 24.97 -5.05
CA PRO A 114 -1.81 24.39 -4.03
C PRO A 114 -2.53 24.09 -2.71
N VAL A 115 -3.47 24.95 -2.29
CA VAL A 115 -4.26 24.74 -1.06
C VAL A 115 -5.18 23.53 -1.20
N ALA A 116 -5.87 23.40 -2.33
CA ALA A 116 -6.73 22.25 -2.63
C ALA A 116 -5.92 20.95 -2.76
N LEU A 117 -4.74 20.99 -3.40
CA LEU A 117 -3.84 19.85 -3.49
C LEU A 117 -3.28 19.46 -2.11
N GLY A 118 -2.91 20.43 -1.29
CA GLY A 118 -2.46 20.20 0.09
C GLY A 118 -3.55 19.54 0.93
N ALA A 119 -4.76 20.09 0.92
CA ALA A 119 -5.91 19.52 1.63
C ALA A 119 -6.27 18.11 1.13
N GLY A 120 -6.25 17.90 -0.20
CA GLY A 120 -6.49 16.59 -0.81
C GLY A 120 -5.47 15.54 -0.40
N LEU A 121 -4.18 15.89 -0.39
CA LEU A 121 -3.12 15.01 0.08
C LEU A 121 -3.29 14.66 1.57
N THR A 122 -3.66 15.63 2.41
CA THR A 122 -3.93 15.39 3.83
C THR A 122 -5.08 14.41 4.03
N LEU A 123 -6.19 14.57 3.30
CA LEU A 123 -7.33 13.64 3.39
C LEU A 123 -6.95 12.23 2.96
N VAL A 124 -6.27 12.08 1.81
CA VAL A 124 -5.82 10.76 1.32
C VAL A 124 -4.86 10.09 2.30
N THR A 125 -3.93 10.85 2.90
CA THR A 125 -3.00 10.28 3.88
C THR A 125 -3.69 9.90 5.19
N ALA A 126 -4.71 10.65 5.63
CA ALA A 126 -5.49 10.33 6.82
C ALA A 126 -6.33 9.06 6.60
N GLU A 127 -7.03 8.95 5.47
CA GLU A 127 -7.81 7.76 5.11
C GLU A 127 -6.92 6.52 4.97
N TRP A 128 -5.75 6.65 4.36
CA TRP A 128 -4.82 5.54 4.21
C TRP A 128 -4.29 5.04 5.56
N ARG A 129 -3.96 5.94 6.50
CA ARG A 129 -3.56 5.57 7.86
C ARG A 129 -4.70 4.86 8.59
N SER A 130 -5.91 5.43 8.56
CA SER A 130 -7.09 4.81 9.17
C SER A 130 -7.36 3.41 8.61
N ALA A 131 -7.24 3.23 7.29
CA ALA A 131 -7.40 1.92 6.65
C ALA A 131 -6.33 0.91 7.08
N ARG A 132 -5.08 1.36 7.30
CA ARG A 132 -3.97 0.52 7.77
C ARG A 132 -4.16 0.09 9.22
N ASP A 133 -4.59 1.00 10.09
CA ASP A 133 -4.81 0.71 11.51
C ASP A 133 -5.99 -0.25 11.70
N LEU A 134 -7.09 -0.03 10.97
CA LEU A 134 -8.21 -0.99 10.91
C LEU A 134 -7.79 -2.34 10.29
N GLY A 135 -6.84 -2.33 9.37
CA GLY A 135 -6.25 -3.54 8.80
C GLY A 135 -5.53 -4.37 9.86
N ARG A 136 -4.65 -3.72 10.62
CA ARG A 136 -3.90 -4.33 11.74
C ARG A 136 -4.82 -4.88 12.82
N LEU A 137 -5.79 -4.10 13.28
CA LEU A 137 -6.72 -4.54 14.32
C LEU A 137 -7.52 -5.78 13.91
N ARG A 138 -7.89 -5.90 12.64
CA ARG A 138 -8.55 -7.11 12.11
C ARG A 138 -7.58 -8.28 11.96
N ALA A 139 -6.34 -8.03 11.54
CA ALA A 139 -5.30 -9.04 11.45
C ALA A 139 -5.05 -9.66 12.82
N ASP A 140 -4.85 -8.84 13.85
CA ASP A 140 -4.64 -9.28 15.22
C ASP A 140 -5.85 -10.08 15.74
N GLY A 141 -7.07 -9.62 15.46
CA GLY A 141 -8.29 -10.37 15.81
C GLY A 141 -8.36 -11.76 15.19
N VAL A 142 -7.91 -11.93 13.93
CA VAL A 142 -7.82 -13.25 13.29
C VAL A 142 -6.73 -14.10 13.94
N ARG A 143 -5.53 -13.55 14.17
CA ARG A 143 -4.41 -14.28 14.80
C ARG A 143 -4.77 -14.78 16.18
N THR A 144 -5.28 -13.90 17.05
CA THR A 144 -5.65 -14.27 18.42
C THR A 144 -6.70 -15.38 18.44
N ALA A 145 -7.75 -15.26 17.61
CA ALA A 145 -8.80 -16.27 17.55
C ALA A 145 -8.30 -17.59 16.93
N ALA A 146 -7.44 -17.53 15.91
CA ALA A 146 -6.87 -18.72 15.27
C ALA A 146 -5.96 -19.46 16.24
N HIS A 147 -5.04 -18.76 16.90
CA HIS A 147 -4.13 -19.34 17.87
C HIS A 147 -4.88 -20.00 19.03
N ALA A 148 -5.85 -19.30 19.64
CA ALA A 148 -6.65 -19.85 20.73
C ALA A 148 -7.42 -21.12 20.31
N PHE A 149 -8.00 -21.12 19.09
CA PHE A 149 -8.69 -22.30 18.56
C PHE A 149 -7.73 -23.47 18.30
N VAL A 150 -6.56 -23.21 17.69
CA VAL A 150 -5.55 -24.23 17.38
C VAL A 150 -5.00 -24.86 18.67
N GLU A 151 -4.69 -24.06 19.68
CA GLU A 151 -4.27 -24.57 20.99
C GLU A 151 -5.36 -25.44 21.63
N ALA A 152 -6.60 -24.97 21.70
CA ALA A 152 -7.71 -25.75 22.25
C ALA A 152 -7.97 -27.05 21.48
N ALA A 153 -7.78 -27.06 20.16
CA ALA A 153 -7.92 -28.26 19.33
C ALA A 153 -6.81 -29.28 19.61
N ARG A 154 -5.57 -28.83 19.81
CA ARG A 154 -4.44 -29.69 20.23
C ARG A 154 -4.66 -30.27 21.61
N ASP A 155 -5.06 -29.45 22.57
CA ASP A 155 -5.36 -29.88 23.94
C ASP A 155 -6.48 -30.93 23.97
N TYR A 156 -7.53 -30.71 23.17
CA TYR A 156 -8.63 -31.67 23.02
C TYR A 156 -8.17 -33.01 22.45
N ALA A 157 -7.34 -32.99 21.40
CA ALA A 157 -6.78 -34.21 20.80
C ALA A 157 -5.87 -34.96 21.77
N GLY A 158 -4.96 -34.25 22.44
CA GLY A 158 -4.05 -34.82 23.43
C GLY A 158 -4.80 -35.45 24.62
N ALA A 159 -5.90 -34.82 25.06
CA ALA A 159 -6.75 -35.38 26.10
C ALA A 159 -7.38 -36.72 25.70
N TRP A 160 -7.77 -36.89 24.43
CA TRP A 160 -8.29 -38.17 23.92
C TRP A 160 -7.23 -39.26 23.82
N VAL A 161 -5.99 -38.89 23.45
CA VAL A 161 -4.86 -39.82 23.37
C VAL A 161 -4.43 -40.28 24.76
N GLY A 162 -4.48 -39.40 25.76
CA GLY A 162 -4.16 -39.70 27.16
C GLY A 162 -5.26 -40.43 27.95
N LEU A 163 -6.46 -40.56 27.40
CA LEU A 163 -7.65 -41.08 28.09
C LEU A 163 -7.50 -42.57 28.46
N LYS A 164 -7.64 -42.91 29.75
CA LYS A 164 -7.65 -44.29 30.23
C LYS A 164 -9.08 -44.86 30.28
N TYR A 165 -9.18 -46.18 30.36
CA TYR A 165 -10.49 -46.84 30.47
C TYR A 165 -11.19 -46.41 31.77
N GLY A 166 -12.41 -45.87 31.64
CA GLY A 166 -13.22 -45.39 32.76
C GLY A 166 -13.10 -43.89 33.05
N ASP A 167 -12.17 -43.17 32.41
CA ASP A 167 -12.09 -41.72 32.49
C ASP A 167 -13.26 -41.06 31.76
N ALA A 168 -13.71 -39.90 32.24
CA ALA A 168 -14.73 -39.11 31.58
C ALA A 168 -14.22 -38.56 30.24
N SER A 169 -15.07 -38.60 29.20
CA SER A 169 -14.72 -38.05 27.89
C SER A 169 -14.36 -36.56 27.97
N PRO A 170 -13.32 -36.11 27.25
CA PRO A 170 -12.98 -34.70 27.14
C PRO A 170 -14.19 -33.87 26.66
N ARG A 171 -14.38 -32.71 27.28
CA ARG A 171 -15.45 -31.76 26.95
C ARG A 171 -15.06 -30.93 25.72
N ASP A 172 -16.02 -30.68 24.82
CA ASP A 172 -15.82 -29.96 23.55
C ASP A 172 -16.42 -28.54 23.55
N ASP A 173 -17.08 -28.12 24.63
CA ASP A 173 -17.76 -26.83 24.76
C ASP A 173 -16.82 -25.62 24.55
N LEU A 174 -15.60 -25.68 25.08
CA LEU A 174 -14.57 -24.66 24.85
C LEU A 174 -14.17 -24.58 23.37
N LEU A 175 -13.95 -25.74 22.75
CA LEU A 175 -13.55 -25.84 21.36
C LEU A 175 -14.63 -25.27 20.42
N GLY A 176 -15.90 -25.65 20.65
CA GLY A 176 -17.03 -25.13 19.89
C GLY A 176 -17.17 -23.61 19.98
N ARG A 177 -16.96 -23.03 21.16
CA ARG A 177 -16.98 -21.58 21.38
C ARG A 177 -15.87 -20.86 20.61
N LEU A 178 -14.62 -21.33 20.73
CA LEU A 178 -13.46 -20.70 20.06
C LEU A 178 -13.55 -20.83 18.54
N ARG A 179 -14.08 -21.95 18.04
CA ARG A 179 -14.41 -22.11 16.61
C ARG A 179 -15.40 -21.06 16.12
N GLY A 180 -16.48 -20.84 16.87
CA GLY A 180 -17.48 -19.81 16.56
C GLY A 180 -16.90 -18.39 16.59
N GLU A 181 -15.98 -18.11 17.51
CA GLU A 181 -15.29 -16.83 17.58
C GLU A 181 -14.41 -16.59 16.34
N LEU A 182 -13.65 -17.60 15.92
CA LEU A 182 -12.82 -17.54 14.72
C LEU A 182 -13.66 -17.39 13.44
N ASP A 183 -14.75 -18.15 13.26
CA ASP A 183 -15.68 -17.94 12.14
C ASP A 183 -16.22 -16.50 12.14
N GLY A 184 -16.55 -15.97 13.32
CA GLY A 184 -16.99 -14.58 13.49
C GLY A 184 -15.95 -13.56 12.98
N GLN A 185 -14.67 -13.75 13.29
CA GLN A 185 -13.59 -12.91 12.77
C GLN A 185 -13.46 -13.03 11.25
N LEU A 186 -13.44 -14.26 10.72
CA LEU A 186 -13.31 -14.51 9.29
C LEU A 186 -14.49 -13.94 8.50
N ARG A 187 -15.72 -14.02 9.03
CA ARG A 187 -16.91 -13.43 8.41
C ARG A 187 -16.81 -11.90 8.33
N ARG A 188 -16.28 -11.24 9.36
CA ARG A 188 -16.01 -9.79 9.32
C ARG A 188 -14.99 -9.44 8.22
N VAL A 189 -13.96 -10.27 8.05
CA VAL A 189 -12.98 -10.09 6.96
C VAL A 189 -13.63 -10.27 5.59
N GLU A 190 -14.44 -11.32 5.41
CA GLU A 190 -15.12 -11.61 4.15
C GLU A 190 -16.02 -10.45 3.68
N VAL A 191 -16.77 -9.82 4.60
CA VAL A 191 -17.61 -8.65 4.27
C VAL A 191 -16.79 -7.53 3.66
N VAL A 192 -15.58 -7.28 4.18
CA VAL A 192 -14.67 -6.22 3.71
C VAL A 192 -13.87 -6.65 2.48
N ARG A 193 -13.59 -7.95 2.35
CA ARG A 193 -12.71 -8.55 1.34
C ARG A 193 -13.40 -9.67 0.54
N ARG A 194 -14.59 -9.39 0.00
CA ARG A 194 -15.41 -10.37 -0.76
C ARG A 194 -14.70 -11.12 -1.89
N GLY A 195 -13.62 -10.57 -2.44
CA GLY A 195 -12.82 -11.23 -3.48
C GLY A 195 -11.79 -12.24 -2.96
N TRP A 196 -11.58 -12.33 -1.64
CA TRP A 196 -10.59 -13.22 -1.05
C TRP A 196 -11.19 -14.60 -0.78
N ARG A 197 -11.09 -15.48 -1.78
CA ARG A 197 -11.59 -16.85 -1.70
C ARG A 197 -10.94 -17.66 -0.59
N ALA A 198 -9.71 -17.33 -0.19
CA ALA A 198 -9.03 -17.95 0.95
C ALA A 198 -9.85 -17.88 2.25
N VAL A 199 -10.54 -16.76 2.49
CA VAL A 199 -11.38 -16.59 3.69
C VAL A 199 -12.58 -17.53 3.66
N GLY A 200 -13.23 -17.66 2.50
CA GLY A 200 -14.34 -18.61 2.33
C GLY A 200 -13.90 -20.07 2.53
N ARG A 201 -12.70 -20.44 2.06
CA ARG A 201 -12.13 -21.78 2.30
C ARG A 201 -11.86 -22.04 3.78
N LEU A 202 -11.19 -21.11 4.47
CA LEU A 202 -10.96 -21.22 5.92
C LEU A 202 -12.28 -21.44 6.68
N ARG A 203 -13.32 -20.67 6.32
CA ARG A 203 -14.66 -20.82 6.93
C ARG A 203 -15.28 -22.19 6.60
N ALA A 204 -15.17 -22.67 5.37
CA ALA A 204 -15.63 -24.00 5.00
C ALA A 204 -14.88 -25.11 5.77
N THR A 205 -13.57 -24.96 6.01
CA THR A 205 -12.78 -25.88 6.82
C THR A 205 -13.27 -25.95 8.27
N LEU A 206 -13.70 -24.81 8.83
CA LEU A 206 -14.27 -24.72 10.19
C LEU A 206 -15.72 -25.21 10.29
N ASP A 207 -16.49 -25.20 9.21
CA ASP A 207 -17.92 -25.52 9.24
C ASP A 207 -18.15 -26.99 8.85
N SER A 208 -17.87 -27.32 7.58
CA SER A 208 -18.11 -28.64 6.99
C SER A 208 -16.83 -29.47 6.78
N GLY A 209 -15.67 -28.89 7.02
CA GLY A 209 -14.37 -29.52 6.80
C GLY A 209 -13.84 -30.27 8.02
N PRO A 210 -12.54 -30.66 8.00
CA PRO A 210 -11.93 -31.47 9.06
C PRO A 210 -11.90 -30.80 10.43
N LEU A 211 -12.01 -29.46 10.50
CA LEU A 211 -12.04 -28.69 11.74
C LEU A 211 -13.48 -28.33 12.18
N GLY A 212 -14.48 -28.82 11.45
CA GLY A 212 -15.90 -28.70 11.72
C GLY A 212 -16.40 -29.71 12.76
N ALA A 213 -17.69 -30.07 12.66
CA ALA A 213 -18.30 -31.02 13.60
C ALA A 213 -17.59 -32.39 13.64
N SER A 214 -16.97 -32.79 12.52
CA SER A 214 -16.20 -34.02 12.42
C SER A 214 -14.96 -34.07 13.32
N LEU A 215 -14.46 -32.91 13.79
CA LEU A 215 -13.30 -32.86 14.68
C LEU A 215 -13.58 -33.62 15.99
N SER A 216 -14.79 -33.51 16.54
CA SER A 216 -15.18 -34.19 17.78
C SER A 216 -15.59 -35.67 17.60
N GLU A 217 -15.70 -36.16 16.37
CA GLU A 217 -16.18 -37.50 16.07
C GLU A 217 -15.04 -38.54 16.02
N GLY A 218 -15.35 -39.81 16.28
CA GLY A 218 -14.44 -40.93 16.03
C GLY A 218 -13.17 -40.98 16.89
N TRP A 219 -13.18 -40.36 18.07
CA TRP A 219 -12.13 -40.53 19.08
C TRP A 219 -12.34 -41.75 19.96
N GLN A 220 -13.50 -42.41 19.88
CA GLN A 220 -13.81 -43.59 20.69
C GLN A 220 -13.00 -44.84 20.29
N ASP A 221 -12.35 -44.82 19.12
CA ASP A 221 -11.54 -45.92 18.60
C ASP A 221 -10.37 -46.30 19.52
N ALA A 222 -9.72 -47.44 19.25
CA ALA A 222 -8.57 -47.92 20.02
C ALA A 222 -7.38 -46.95 19.98
N SER A 223 -6.52 -47.00 21.01
CA SER A 223 -5.39 -46.07 21.21
C SER A 223 -4.49 -45.84 19.97
N PRO A 224 -4.08 -46.86 19.19
CA PRO A 224 -3.26 -46.62 18.00
C PRO A 224 -3.96 -45.76 16.93
N ALA A 225 -5.28 -45.89 16.79
CA ALA A 225 -6.07 -45.10 15.86
C ALA A 225 -6.20 -43.63 16.33
N ARG A 226 -6.25 -43.40 17.65
CA ARG A 226 -6.28 -42.04 18.22
C ARG A 226 -4.98 -41.28 17.95
N ALA A 227 -3.83 -41.93 18.17
CA ALA A 227 -2.53 -41.31 17.93
C ALA A 227 -2.32 -40.96 16.44
N GLU A 228 -2.79 -41.81 15.53
CA GLU A 228 -2.76 -41.50 14.09
C GLU A 228 -3.72 -40.34 13.73
N ARG A 229 -4.90 -40.30 14.36
CA ARG A 229 -5.85 -39.20 14.18
C ARG A 229 -5.28 -37.87 14.68
N GLU A 230 -4.64 -37.87 15.85
CA GLU A 230 -3.93 -36.71 16.41
C GLU A 230 -2.89 -36.17 15.43
N ARG A 231 -1.97 -37.01 14.92
CA ARG A 231 -0.96 -36.60 13.93
C ARG A 231 -1.57 -35.97 12.68
N ARG A 232 -2.64 -36.56 12.14
CA ARG A 232 -3.36 -36.00 10.98
C ARG A 232 -3.99 -34.65 11.31
N LEU A 233 -4.60 -34.53 12.49
CA LEU A 233 -5.18 -33.27 12.95
C LEU A 233 -4.11 -32.19 13.15
N GLU A 234 -2.95 -32.52 13.71
CA GLU A 234 -1.83 -31.58 13.86
C GLU A 234 -1.37 -31.00 12.52
N ALA A 235 -1.26 -31.83 11.48
CA ALA A 235 -0.91 -31.37 10.14
C ALA A 235 -1.97 -30.40 9.57
N VAL A 236 -3.25 -30.73 9.71
CA VAL A 236 -4.37 -29.87 9.27
C VAL A 236 -4.38 -28.55 10.04
N LEU A 237 -4.15 -28.58 11.37
CA LEU A 237 -4.09 -27.38 12.19
C LEU A 237 -2.90 -26.47 11.83
N ALA A 238 -1.74 -27.05 11.51
CA ALA A 238 -0.57 -26.29 11.09
C ALA A 238 -0.78 -25.57 9.75
N GLU A 239 -1.37 -26.26 8.77
CA GLU A 239 -1.74 -25.65 7.49
C GLU A 239 -2.80 -24.56 7.67
N PHE A 240 -3.83 -24.84 8.46
CA PHE A 240 -4.91 -23.90 8.73
C PHE A 240 -4.41 -22.61 9.44
N ASP A 241 -3.50 -22.74 10.39
CA ASP A 241 -2.87 -21.61 11.08
C ASP A 241 -2.03 -20.76 10.10
N ALA A 242 -1.24 -21.41 9.24
CA ALA A 242 -0.49 -20.73 8.20
C ALA A 242 -1.39 -19.98 7.21
N ASP A 243 -2.57 -20.51 6.88
CA ASP A 243 -3.57 -19.87 6.04
C ASP A 243 -4.20 -18.65 6.72
N CYS A 244 -4.48 -18.74 8.01
CA CYS A 244 -4.94 -17.61 8.82
C CYS A 244 -3.91 -16.49 8.86
N GLU A 245 -2.62 -16.81 9.03
CA GLU A 245 -1.52 -15.84 9.00
C GLU A 245 -1.39 -15.15 7.63
N ARG A 246 -1.58 -15.89 6.51
CA ARG A 246 -1.59 -15.28 5.18
C ARG A 246 -2.72 -14.27 5.02
N VAL A 247 -3.91 -14.57 5.54
CA VAL A 247 -5.04 -13.62 5.57
C VAL A 247 -4.72 -12.41 6.44
N ALA A 248 -4.19 -12.61 7.64
CA ALA A 248 -3.80 -11.55 8.56
C ALA A 248 -2.76 -10.59 7.94
N HIS A 249 -1.71 -11.13 7.32
CA HIS A 249 -0.70 -10.35 6.62
C HIS A 249 -1.25 -9.54 5.44
N GLY A 250 -2.24 -10.10 4.72
CA GLY A 250 -2.95 -9.38 3.68
C GLY A 250 -3.71 -8.16 4.23
N LEU A 251 -4.30 -8.27 5.42
CA LEU A 251 -5.08 -7.20 6.04
C LEU A 251 -4.22 -5.99 6.43
N GLU A 252 -2.97 -6.23 6.86
CA GLU A 252 -2.02 -5.18 7.25
C GLU A 252 -1.51 -4.33 6.08
N ARG A 253 -1.71 -4.77 4.84
CA ARG A 253 -1.19 -4.13 3.62
C ARG A 253 -2.31 -3.59 2.72
N PRO A 254 -3.07 -2.57 3.17
CA PRO A 254 -4.17 -2.03 2.37
C PRO A 254 -3.66 -1.50 1.02
N GLY A 255 -4.37 -1.87 -0.06
CA GLY A 255 -4.08 -1.41 -1.41
C GLY A 255 -3.16 -2.32 -2.23
N ARG A 256 -2.45 -3.27 -1.62
CA ARG A 256 -1.72 -4.28 -2.40
C ARG A 256 -2.67 -5.30 -3.01
N ARG A 257 -2.32 -5.78 -4.21
CA ARG A 257 -3.01 -6.91 -4.83
C ARG A 257 -2.49 -8.18 -4.18
N HIS A 258 -3.41 -9.03 -3.75
CA HIS A 258 -3.15 -10.33 -3.12
C HIS A 258 -3.72 -11.43 -4.02
N PRO A 259 -3.07 -11.73 -5.17
CA PRO A 259 -3.54 -12.79 -6.06
C PRO A 259 -3.68 -14.14 -5.34
N GLU A 260 -2.79 -14.46 -4.42
CA GLU A 260 -2.79 -15.68 -3.61
C GLU A 260 -4.05 -15.85 -2.75
N LEU A 261 -4.59 -14.74 -2.21
CA LEU A 261 -5.83 -14.77 -1.42
C LEU A 261 -7.09 -14.81 -2.29
N ARG A 262 -6.97 -14.36 -3.55
CA ARG A 262 -8.06 -14.31 -4.54
C ARG A 262 -8.17 -15.57 -5.37
N ALA A 263 -7.04 -16.22 -5.63
CA ALA A 263 -7.01 -17.46 -6.37
C ALA A 263 -7.84 -18.51 -5.63
N ALA A 264 -8.67 -19.22 -6.40
CA ALA A 264 -8.96 -20.59 -6.03
C ALA A 264 -7.66 -21.31 -6.35
N THR A 265 -6.81 -21.53 -5.35
CA THR A 265 -5.67 -22.43 -5.56
C THR A 265 -6.30 -23.75 -5.99
N PRO A 266 -6.05 -24.24 -7.21
CA PRO A 266 -6.34 -25.62 -7.52
C PRO A 266 -5.31 -26.42 -6.73
N ASP A 267 -5.79 -27.26 -5.83
CA ASP A 267 -4.93 -28.16 -5.08
C ASP A 267 -4.16 -29.03 -6.08
N GLY A 268 -2.85 -28.81 -6.17
CA GLY A 268 -1.84 -29.86 -6.23
C GLY A 268 -2.01 -31.08 -7.16
N GLU A 269 -2.70 -31.02 -8.30
CA GLU A 269 -2.52 -32.02 -9.36
C GLU A 269 -1.20 -31.74 -10.10
N GLY A 270 -0.06 -32.14 -9.50
CA GLY A 270 1.23 -31.89 -10.13
C GLY A 270 2.47 -32.28 -9.33
N SER A 271 2.43 -33.35 -8.54
CA SER A 271 3.64 -33.97 -8.00
C SER A 271 3.57 -35.49 -8.14
N ALA A 272 3.61 -35.97 -9.38
CA ALA A 272 4.02 -37.32 -9.72
C ALA A 272 5.24 -37.21 -10.63
N GLY A 273 6.40 -37.62 -10.09
CA GLY A 273 7.70 -37.64 -10.75
C GLY A 273 8.73 -38.23 -9.80
#